data_AF-A0A914QNU7-F1
#
_entry.id   AF-A0A914QNU7-F1
#
_cell.length_a   1.000
_cell.length_b   1.000
_cell.length_c   1.000
_cell.angle_alpha   90.00
_cell.angle_beta   90.00
_cell.angle_gamma   90.00
#
_symmetry.space_group_name_H-M   'P 1'
#
loop_
_entity.id
_entity.type
_entity.pdbx_description
1 polymer ?
#
loop_
_entity_poly.entity_id
_entity_poly.type
_entity_poly.pdbx_seq_one_letter_code
_entity_poly.pdbx_strand_id
1 'polypeptide(L)'
;MEYCFTPENQSKTKICAGGEMQGVTGGDSGGPLAVVRNNRWAQYGVTSYGRFTGVQGKTDRLISHGVFTRLSAYCEWINKTTKGEVKCQ
;
A
#
# COMPACT_ATOMS: atom_id res chain seq x y z
N MET A 1 -0.83 2.31 17.44
CA MET A 1 -0.91 3.44 16.49
C MET A 1 0.40 3.44 15.73
N GLU A 2 0.36 2.78 14.58
CA GLU A 2 1.47 2.54 13.66
C GLU A 2 1.60 3.79 12.76
N TYR A 3 2.78 4.41 12.73
CA TYR A 3 3.08 5.53 11.85
C TYR A 3 3.92 5.02 10.69
N CYS A 4 3.56 5.42 9.46
CA CYS A 4 4.36 5.26 8.23
C CYS A 4 5.79 5.83 8.30
N PHE A 5 6.15 6.48 9.41
CA PHE A 5 7.47 7.04 9.72
C PHE A 5 8.28 6.23 10.75
N THR A 6 7.70 5.19 11.35
CA THR A 6 8.44 4.12 12.07
C THR A 6 8.78 3.00 11.06
N PRO A 7 9.56 1.94 11.36
CA PRO A 7 10.04 1.01 10.33
C PRO A 7 8.94 0.06 9.82
N GLU A 8 7.82 0.62 9.33
CA GLU A 8 6.78 -0.03 8.53
C GLU A 8 7.29 -0.45 7.15
N ASN A 9 8.50 -0.04 6.78
CA ASN A 9 9.25 -0.72 5.74
C ASN A 9 9.57 -2.20 6.11
N GLN A 10 9.29 -2.62 7.34
CA GLN A 10 9.41 -3.99 7.84
C GLN A 10 8.08 -4.64 8.28
N SER A 11 6.91 -4.03 8.01
CA SER A 11 5.64 -4.71 8.29
C SER A 11 5.50 -5.95 7.40
N LYS A 12 5.28 -7.11 8.05
CA LYS A 12 5.12 -8.40 7.35
C LYS A 12 3.88 -8.44 6.45
N THR A 13 2.84 -7.67 6.74
CA THR A 13 1.55 -7.74 6.04
C THR A 13 1.10 -6.43 5.42
N LYS A 14 1.80 -5.31 5.68
CA LYS A 14 1.45 -3.99 5.15
C LYS A 14 2.62 -3.36 4.41
N ILE A 15 2.29 -2.46 3.50
CA ILE A 15 3.19 -1.54 2.82
C ILE A 15 2.63 -0.14 3.05
N CYS A 16 3.47 0.80 3.45
CA CYS A 16 3.12 2.20 3.39
C CYS A 16 3.76 2.83 2.16
N ALA A 17 2.97 3.57 1.38
CA ALA A 17 3.46 4.33 0.24
C ALA A 17 2.63 5.61 0.08
N GLY A 18 3.24 6.62 -0.52
CA GLY A 18 2.63 7.94 -0.68
C GLY A 18 3.62 9.03 -0.33
N GLY A 19 3.13 10.26 -0.31
CA GLY A 19 3.97 11.44 -0.10
C GLY A 19 3.13 12.70 0.03
N GLU A 20 3.78 13.85 -0.12
CA GLU A 20 3.10 15.13 -0.11
C GLU A 20 2.06 15.18 -1.24
N MET A 21 0.78 15.36 -0.87
CA MET A 21 -0.37 15.32 -1.79
C MET A 21 -0.53 14.02 -2.61
N GLN A 22 0.14 12.93 -2.23
CA GLN A 22 0.11 11.65 -2.93
C GLN A 22 -0.33 10.54 -1.97
N GLY A 23 -1.60 10.55 -1.62
CA GLY A 23 -2.19 9.53 -0.76
C GLY A 23 -3.44 8.93 -1.38
N VAL A 24 -4.00 7.97 -0.66
CA VAL A 24 -5.25 7.32 -1.06
C VAL A 24 -6.44 8.03 -0.42
N THR A 25 -7.54 8.08 -1.17
CA THR A 25 -8.78 8.78 -0.82
C THR A 25 -9.95 7.79 -0.76
N GLY A 26 -11.14 8.30 -0.41
CA GLY A 26 -12.36 7.50 -0.42
C GLY A 26 -12.67 7.01 -1.84
N GLY A 27 -12.82 5.70 -2.00
CA GLY A 27 -13.04 5.04 -3.30
C GLY A 27 -11.82 4.32 -3.86
N ASP A 28 -10.61 4.60 -3.36
CA ASP A 28 -9.38 3.93 -3.81
C ASP A 28 -9.18 2.54 -3.17
N SER A 29 -9.92 2.23 -2.10
CA SER A 29 -9.85 0.94 -1.40
C SER A 29 -10.09 -0.22 -2.37
N GLY A 30 -9.24 -1.26 -2.30
CA GLY A 30 -9.25 -2.39 -3.22
C GLY A 30 -8.42 -2.20 -4.49
N GLY A 31 -8.01 -0.97 -4.82
CA GLY A 31 -7.15 -0.68 -5.96
C GLY A 31 -5.71 -1.22 -5.83
N PRO A 32 -4.95 -1.33 -6.94
CA PRO A 32 -3.60 -1.85 -6.92
C PRO A 32 -2.54 -0.79 -6.52
N LEU A 33 -1.57 -1.19 -5.69
CA LEU A 33 -0.28 -0.52 -5.62
C LEU A 33 0.63 -1.08 -6.73
N ALA A 34 0.80 -0.34 -7.81
CA ALA A 34 1.58 -0.76 -8.98
C ALA A 34 3.00 -0.15 -8.94
N VAL A 35 4.00 -0.98 -9.25
CA VAL A 35 5.42 -0.59 -9.29
C VAL A 35 6.02 -1.05 -10.61
N VAL A 36 6.81 -0.21 -11.26
CA VAL A 36 7.62 -0.61 -12.42
C VAL A 36 8.93 -1.23 -11.94
N ARG A 37 9.17 -2.49 -12.32
CA ARG A 37 10.43 -3.21 -12.13
C ARG A 37 10.83 -3.87 -13.44
N ASN A 38 12.08 -3.73 -13.84
CA ASN A 38 12.60 -4.30 -15.09
C ASN A 38 11.71 -3.97 -16.30
N ASN A 39 11.26 -2.71 -16.39
CA ASN A 39 10.37 -2.21 -17.44
C ASN A 39 9.00 -2.94 -17.55
N ARG A 40 8.53 -3.54 -16.45
CA ARG A 40 7.22 -4.19 -16.35
C ARG A 40 6.46 -3.68 -15.13
N TRP A 41 5.15 -3.53 -15.28
CA TRP A 41 4.26 -3.25 -14.16
C TRP A 41 4.04 -4.51 -13.33
N ALA A 42 4.19 -4.37 -12.02
CA ALA A 42 3.90 -5.41 -11.05
C ALA A 42 3.06 -4.84 -9.92
N GLN A 43 2.09 -5.62 -9.45
CA GLN A 43 1.26 -5.25 -8.31
C GLN A 43 1.92 -5.73 -7.03
N TYR A 44 2.19 -4.81 -6.10
CA TYR A 44 2.84 -5.10 -4.82
C TYR A 44 1.87 -5.08 -3.65
N GLY A 45 0.74 -4.41 -3.80
CA GLY A 45 -0.24 -4.28 -2.75
C GLY A 45 -1.67 -4.01 -3.23
N VAL A 46 -2.57 -4.06 -2.27
CA VAL A 46 -3.99 -3.69 -2.43
C VAL A 46 -4.30 -2.57 -1.45
N THR A 47 -4.88 -1.48 -1.93
CA THR A 47 -5.21 -0.31 -1.11
C THR A 47 -6.16 -0.70 0.02
N SER A 48 -5.78 -0.37 1.25
CA SER A 48 -6.61 -0.60 2.44
C SER A 48 -7.27 0.71 2.89
N TYR A 49 -6.47 1.64 3.43
CA TYR A 49 -6.96 2.93 3.94
C TYR A 49 -5.90 4.02 3.80
N GLY A 50 -6.35 5.28 3.83
CA GLY A 50 -5.49 6.45 3.87
C GLY A 50 -5.19 6.90 5.30
N ARG A 51 -3.99 7.42 5.50
CA ARG A 51 -3.54 8.04 6.76
C ARG A 51 -3.03 9.45 6.46
N PHE A 52 -3.62 10.43 7.12
CA PHE A 52 -3.17 11.82 7.04
C PHE A 52 -2.28 12.14 8.25
N THR A 53 -1.10 12.70 8.00
CA THR A 53 -0.24 13.25 9.05
C THR A 53 -0.14 14.76 8.86
N GLY A 54 -0.67 15.52 9.83
CA GLY A 54 -0.66 16.98 9.87
C GLY A 54 -1.30 17.46 11.17
N VAL A 55 -0.80 18.57 11.73
CA VAL A 55 -1.41 19.20 12.91
C VAL A 55 -2.70 19.89 12.47
N GLN A 56 -3.79 19.66 13.20
CA GLN A 56 -5.06 20.35 12.99
C GLN A 56 -4.81 21.87 12.95
N GLY A 57 -5.06 22.51 11.80
CA GLY A 57 -4.91 23.96 11.62
C GLY A 57 -3.70 24.45 10.81
N LYS A 58 -2.83 23.58 10.28
CA LYS A 58 -1.84 23.96 9.25
C LYS A 58 -2.10 23.18 7.96
N THR A 59 -2.80 23.84 7.04
CA THR A 59 -3.40 23.27 5.82
C THR A 59 -2.44 23.16 4.63
N ASP A 60 -1.14 23.35 4.82
CA ASP A 60 -0.16 23.50 3.74
C ASP A 60 0.79 22.30 3.55
N ARG A 61 0.78 21.29 4.42
CA ARG A 61 1.58 20.05 4.25
C ARG A 61 0.85 18.79 4.73
N LEU A 62 -0.32 18.52 4.15
CA LEU A 62 -0.99 17.23 4.36
C LEU A 62 -0.18 16.13 3.68
N ILE A 63 0.73 15.50 4.41
CA ILE A 63 1.33 14.26 3.95
C ILE A 63 0.27 13.17 4.12
N SER A 64 -0.25 12.69 2.99
CA SER A 64 -1.19 11.59 2.94
C SER A 64 -0.45 10.34 2.49
N HIS A 65 -0.52 9.30 3.32
CA HIS A 65 0.02 8.01 2.99
C HIS A 65 -1.12 7.03 2.75
N GLY A 66 -0.95 6.16 1.76
CA GLY A 66 -1.74 4.95 1.62
C GLY A 66 -1.11 3.81 2.42
N VAL A 67 -1.96 3.09 3.15
CA VAL A 67 -1.61 1.79 3.71
C VAL A 67 -2.19 0.71 2.81
N PHE A 68 -1.34 -0.19 2.35
CA PHE A 68 -1.66 -1.25 1.41
C PHE A 68 -1.40 -2.62 2.05
N THR A 69 -2.23 -3.61 1.74
CA THR A 69 -1.95 -5.02 2.05
C THR A 69 -0.75 -5.49 1.23
N ARG A 70 0.27 -6.07 1.87
CA ARG A 70 1.46 -6.61 1.20
C ARG A 70 1.14 -7.94 0.52
N LEU A 71 1.09 -7.98 -0.81
CA LEU A 71 0.73 -9.21 -1.54
C LEU A 71 1.69 -10.37 -1.28
N SER A 72 2.99 -10.09 -1.10
CA SER A 72 3.99 -11.13 -0.84
C SER A 72 3.71 -11.93 0.44
N ALA A 73 2.95 -11.38 1.38
CA ALA A 73 2.58 -12.05 2.62
C ALA A 73 1.41 -13.05 2.46
N TYR A 74 0.69 -12.98 1.34
CA TYR A 74 -0.52 -13.76 1.07
C TYR A 74 -0.38 -14.64 -0.18
N CYS A 75 0.83 -14.83 -0.71
CA CYS A 75 1.09 -15.60 -1.93
C CYS A 75 0.50 -17.01 -1.91
N GLU A 76 0.60 -17.71 -0.77
CA GLU A 76 0.03 -19.04 -0.62
C GLU A 76 -1.50 -19.02 -0.77
N TRP A 77 -2.16 -18.08 -0.09
CA TRP A 77 -3.60 -17.91 -0.17
C TRP A 77 -4.04 -17.51 -1.58
N ILE A 78 -3.33 -16.59 -2.24
CA ILE A 78 -3.61 -16.16 -3.62
C ILE A 78 -3.47 -17.35 -4.57
N ASN A 79 -2.35 -18.07 -4.52
CA ASN A 79 -2.10 -19.25 -5.36
C ASN A 79 -3.17 -20.32 -5.16
N LYS A 80 -3.50 -20.63 -3.91
CA LYS A 80 -4.55 -21.62 -3.57
C LYS A 80 -5.94 -21.19 -4.07
N THR A 81 -6.32 -19.94 -3.84
CA THR A 81 -7.66 -19.41 -4.17
C THR A 81 -7.86 -19.30 -5.68
N THR A 82 -6.80 -18.95 -6.40
CA THR A 82 -6.79 -18.84 -7.87
C THR A 82 -6.43 -20.17 -8.57
N LYS A 83 -6.31 -21.28 -7.83
CA LYS A 83 -5.95 -22.60 -8.37
C LYS A 83 -4.68 -22.57 -9.23
N GLY A 84 -3.70 -21.76 -8.85
CA GLY A 84 -2.42 -21.63 -9.55
C GLY A 84 -2.40 -20.68 -10.75
N GLU A 85 -3.51 -19.99 -11.04
CA GLU A 85 -3.58 -18.97 -12.09
C GLU A 85 -2.67 -17.77 -11.79
N VAL A 86 -2.63 -17.34 -10.53
CA VAL A 86 -1.75 -16.25 -10.08
C VAL A 86 -0.66 -16.79 -9.15
N LYS A 87 0.59 -16.51 -9.50
CA LYS A 87 1.77 -16.84 -8.70
C LYS A 87 2.57 -15.58 -8.42
N CYS A 88 2.98 -15.40 -7.16
CA CYS A 88 3.97 -14.38 -6.82
C CYS A 88 5.30 -14.70 -7.51
N GLN A 89 5.99 -13.65 -7.96
CA GLN A 89 7.28 -13.71 -8.67
C GLN A 89 8.39 -13.09 -7.82
#